data_AF-A0AAN6EF94-F1
#
_entry.id   AF-A0AAN6EF94-F1
#
_cell.length_a   1.000
_cell.length_b   1.000
_cell.length_c   1.000
_cell.angle_alpha   90.00
_cell.angle_beta   90.00
_cell.angle_gamma   90.00
#
_symmetry.space_group_name_H-M   'P 1'
#
loop_
_entity.id
_entity.type
_entity.pdbx_description
1 polymer ?
#
loop_
_entity_poly.entity_id
_entity_poly.type
_entity_poly.pdbx_seq_one_letter_code
_entity_poly.pdbx_strand_id
1 'polypeptide(L)' 'MDSSDKVLITVRIIKSFEYRTCRNMVIPVDIKTTTIDQLKQQCQDLINSDSKFKPFRTVKFDTLKIYTQ' A
#
# COMPACT_ATOMS: atom_id res chain seq x y z
N MET A 1 -3.65 5.98 -25.49
CA MET A 1 -3.68 5.33 -24.15
C MET A 1 -3.39 6.44 -23.18
N ASP A 2 -4.44 7.06 -22.65
CA ASP A 2 -4.36 8.39 -22.05
C ASP A 2 -3.65 8.31 -20.68
N SER A 3 -2.63 9.13 -20.48
CA SER A 3 -1.83 9.12 -19.25
C SER A 3 -2.52 9.85 -18.09
N SER A 4 -3.70 10.45 -18.32
CA SER A 4 -4.45 11.25 -17.33
C SER A 4 -5.10 10.47 -16.19
N ASP A 5 -5.37 9.17 -16.36
CA ASP A 5 -6.16 8.39 -15.38
C ASP A 5 -5.31 7.72 -14.28
N LYS A 6 -3.98 7.87 -14.35
CA LYS A 6 -3.07 7.35 -13.33
C LYS A 6 -2.78 8.40 -12.28
N VAL A 7 -3.09 8.09 -11.03
CA VAL A 7 -2.81 8.94 -9.87
C VAL A 7 -1.79 8.26 -8.96
N LEU A 8 -1.02 9.07 -8.24
CA LEU A 8 -0.14 8.56 -7.18
C LEU A 8 -0.91 8.59 -5.87
N ILE A 9 -1.01 7.43 -5.22
CA ILE A 9 -1.55 7.34 -3.86
C ILE A 9 -0.43 6.98 -2.88
N THR A 10 -0.54 7.52 -1.67
CA THR A 10 0.36 7.17 -0.56
C THR A 10 -0.36 6.23 0.39
N VAL A 11 0.11 5.00 0.51
CA VAL A 11 -0.39 3.99 1.43
C VAL A 11 0.54 3.91 2.64
N ARG A 12 -0.04 4.01 3.84
CA ARG A 12 0.72 3.84 5.08
C ARG A 12 0.68 2.38 5.50
N ILE A 13 1.82 1.70 5.40
CA ILE A 13 1.99 0.34 5.91
C ILE A 13 2.23 0.42 7.41
N ILE A 14 1.35 -0.18 8.21
CA ILE A 14 1.40 -0.09 9.67
C ILE A 14 1.63 -1.49 10.23
N LYS A 15 2.79 -1.70 10.86
CA LYS A 15 3.14 -2.94 11.56
C LYS A 15 2.56 -2.96 12.97
N SER A 16 2.68 -1.84 13.68
CA SER A 16 2.18 -1.68 15.05
C SER A 16 1.79 -0.23 15.28
N PHE A 17 0.57 -0.02 15.79
CA PHE A 17 0.10 1.29 16.24
C PHE A 17 0.76 1.71 17.55
N GLU A 18 0.90 0.77 18.50
CA GLU A 18 1.51 1.00 19.82
C GLU A 18 2.94 1.52 19.70
N TYR A 19 3.77 0.82 18.92
CA TYR A 19 5.16 1.21 18.68
C TYR A 19 5.35 2.16 17.51
N ARG A 20 4.23 2.65 16.92
CA ARG A 20 4.21 3.57 15.77
C ARG A 20 5.07 3.12 14.59
N THR A 21 5.26 1.81 14.45
CA THR A 21 6.10 1.24 13.39
C THR A 21 5.30 1.25 12.11
N CYS A 22 5.55 2.27 11.29
CA CYS A 22 4.86 2.50 10.04
C CYS A 22 5.80 3.03 8.96
N ARG A 23 5.46 2.80 7.70
CA ARG A 23 6.22 3.30 6.55
C ARG A 23 5.27 3.65 5.41
N ASN A 24 5.53 4.78 4.75
CA ASN A 24 4.76 5.19 3.59
C ASN A 24 5.27 4.47 2.33
N MET A 25 4.34 4.05 1.50
CA MET A 25 4.55 3.47 0.19
C MET A 25 3.80 4.33 -0.82
N VAL A 26 4.48 4.79 -1.87
CA VAL A 26 3.86 5.57 -2.94
C VAL A 26 3.71 4.67 -4.16
N ILE A 27 2.48 4.53 -4.65
CA ILE A 27 2.17 3.64 -5.78
C ILE A 27 1.29 4.34 -6.82
N PRO A 28 1.55 4.10 -8.11
CA PRO A 28 0.65 4.53 -9.17
C PRO A 28 -0.56 3.61 -9.24
N VAL A 29 -1.74 4.21 -9.35
CA VAL A 29 -3.03 3.51 -9.44
C VAL A 29 -3.83 4.10 -10.58
N ASP A 30 -4.43 3.23 -11.39
CA ASP A 30 -5.42 3.64 -12.38
C ASP A 30 -6.80 3.66 -11.73
N ILE A 31 -7.41 4.85 -11.67
CA ILE A 31 -8.68 5.11 -10.98
C ILE A 31 -9.87 4.40 -11.62
N LYS A 32 -9.78 3.98 -12.90
CA LYS A 32 -10.88 3.35 -13.63
C LYS A 32 -10.82 1.83 -13.58
N THR A 33 -9.63 1.27 -13.46
CA THR A 33 -9.40 -0.17 -13.61
C THR A 33 -8.89 -0.86 -12.36
N THR A 34 -8.20 -0.15 -11.47
CA THR A 34 -7.61 -0.77 -10.28
C THR A 34 -8.68 -1.01 -9.23
N THR A 35 -8.93 -2.28 -8.95
CA THR A 35 -9.80 -2.70 -7.85
C THR A 35 -9.07 -2.67 -6.51
N ILE A 36 -9.83 -2.64 -5.41
CA ILE A 36 -9.26 -2.65 -4.06
C ILE A 36 -8.46 -3.94 -3.78
N ASP A 37 -8.91 -5.08 -4.31
CA ASP A 37 -8.19 -6.35 -4.14
C ASP A 37 -6.85 -6.34 -4.89
N GLN A 38 -6.82 -5.82 -6.12
CA GLN A 38 -5.58 -5.64 -6.88
C GLN A 38 -4.62 -4.69 -6.17
N LEU A 39 -5.14 -3.58 -5.63
CA LEU A 39 -4.37 -2.63 -4.84
C LEU A 39 -3.76 -3.30 -3.60
N LYS A 40 -4.55 -4.10 -2.88
CA LYS A 40 -4.10 -4.86 -1.70
C LYS A 40 -3.02 -5.88 -2.08
N GLN A 41 -3.17 -6.58 -3.20
CA GLN A 41 -2.18 -7.53 -3.68
C GLN A 41 -0.87 -6.82 -4.07
N GLN A 42 -0.96 -5.72 -4.81
CA GLN A 42 0.19 -4.92 -5.21
C GLN A 42 0.99 -4.42 -4.00
N CYS A 43 0.32 -3.95 -2.95
CA CYS A 43 0.97 -3.57 -1.69
C CYS A 43 1.72 -4.74 -1.04
N GLN A 44 1.11 -5.95 -1.01
CA GLN A 44 1.75 -7.14 -0.44
C GLN A 44 2.98 -7.57 -1.27
N ASP A 45 2.87 -7.55 -2.59
CA ASP A 45 3.96 -7.90 -3.49
C ASP A 45 5.15 -6.94 -3.31
N LEU A 46 4.87 -5.64 -3.17
CA LEU A 46 5.88 -4.63 -2.89
C LEU A 46 6.54 -4.80 -1.51
N ILE A 47 5.76 -5.15 -0.48
CA ILE A 47 6.31 -5.45 0.86
C ILE A 47 7.27 -6.64 0.81
N ASN A 48 6.95 -7.65 0.01
CA ASN A 48 7.73 -8.88 -0.11
C ASN A 48 8.94 -8.74 -1.03
N SER A 49 8.89 -7.86 -2.03
CA SER A 49 9.99 -7.63 -2.97
C SER A 49 10.99 -6.59 -2.47
N ASP A 50 10.54 -5.42 -2.03
CA ASP A 50 11.42 -4.31 -1.65
C ASP A 50 12.05 -4.55 -0.26
N SER A 51 13.38 -4.51 -0.20
CA SER A 51 14.18 -4.71 1.01
C SER A 51 13.84 -3.69 2.12
N LYS A 52 13.37 -2.50 1.75
CA LYS A 52 12.89 -1.45 2.67
C LYS A 52 11.75 -1.93 3.56
N PHE A 53 10.97 -2.91 3.13
CA PHE A 53 9.84 -3.45 3.87
C PHE A 53 10.16 -4.77 4.59
N LYS A 54 11.43 -5.21 4.62
CA LYS A 54 11.84 -6.42 5.34
C LYS A 54 11.29 -6.51 6.78
N PRO A 55 11.28 -5.44 7.60
CA PRO A 55 10.71 -5.50 8.96
C PRO A 55 9.19 -5.72 9.01
N PHE A 56 8.49 -5.48 7.90
CA PHE A 56 7.03 -5.55 7.77
C PHE A 56 6.53 -6.92 7.29
N ARG A 57 7.42 -7.76 6.73
CA ARG A 57 7.09 -9.10 6.19
C ARG A 57 6.66 -10.12 7.25
N THR A 58 6.93 -9.84 8.53
CA THR A 58 6.60 -10.75 9.64
C THR A 58 5.16 -10.61 10.14
N VAL A 59 4.37 -9.69 9.58
CA VAL A 59 3.00 -9.41 10.00
C VAL A 59 2.05 -9.72 8.86
N LYS A 60 0.91 -10.33 9.19
CA LYS A 60 -0.19 -10.56 8.24
C LYS A 60 -1.04 -9.29 8.17
N PHE A 61 -1.08 -8.65 7.00
CA PHE A 61 -1.95 -7.52 6.73
C PHE A 61 -3.33 -8.00 6.30
N ASP A 62 -4.36 -7.74 7.10
CA ASP A 62 -5.74 -8.15 6.83
C ASP A 62 -6.64 -6.98 6.41
N THR A 63 -6.35 -5.78 6.91
CA THR A 63 -7.22 -4.61 6.84
C THR A 63 -6.63 -3.47 6.01
N LEU A 64 -7.46 -2.79 5.22
CA LEU A 64 -7.15 -1.53 4.55
C LEU A 64 -8.20 -0.50 4.98
N LYS A 65 -7.76 0.65 5.49
CA LYS A 65 -8.64 1.71 5.98
C LYS A 65 -8.37 3.00 5.22
N ILE A 66 -9.42 3.61 4.67
CA ILE A 66 -9.34 4.96 4.11
C ILE A 66 -9.17 5.94 5.26
N TYR A 67 -8.12 6.75 5.19
CA TYR A 67 -7.88 7.81 6.16
C TYR A 67 -8.56 9.09 5.67
N THR A 68 -9.73 9.41 6.23
CA THR A 68 -10.42 10.69 6.02
C THR A 68 -10.17 11.57 7.25
N GLN A 69 -9.77 12.83 7.04
CA GLN A 69 -9.81 13.87 8.07
C GLN A 69 -11.10 14.67 7.96
#